data_AF-A0A1F6RYV4-F1
#
_entry.id   AF-A0A1F6RYV4-F1
#
_cell.length_a   1.000
_cell.length_b   1.000
_cell.length_c   1.000
_cell.angle_alpha   90.00
_cell.angle_beta   90.00
_cell.angle_gamma   90.00
#
_symmetry.space_group_name_H-M   'P 1'
#
loop_
_entity.id
_entity.type
_entity.pdbx_description
1 polymer ?
#
loop_
_entity_poly.entity_id
_entity_poly.type
_entity_poly.pdbx_seq_one_letter_code
_entity_poly.pdbx_strand_id
1 'polypeptide(L)'
;MCTDSQFPELRPWDKLVGINGDLADVIVGVLSWASISHSITVISLANFYSLFIQLSKEFPDLIQDLHSVTRRDEKEDFFYSNRLCDSLEAAFQLGVRISGGGQHLEMSPQACRQNLERLGKRVGEAFVANLNPIGNRLAELLK
;
A
#
# COMPACT_ATOMS: atom_id res chain seq x y z
N MET A 1 -18.83 13.85 -27.72
CA MET A 1 -18.46 14.55 -26.46
C MET A 1 -19.15 13.81 -25.33
N CYS A 2 -18.47 12.86 -24.71
CA CYS A 2 -18.91 12.28 -23.45
C CYS A 2 -17.92 12.76 -22.39
N THR A 3 -18.49 13.48 -21.45
CA THR A 3 -17.89 14.21 -20.33
C THR A 3 -17.07 13.30 -19.43
N ASP A 4 -15.97 13.88 -18.95
CA ASP A 4 -15.16 13.48 -17.79
C ASP A 4 -15.85 12.47 -16.88
N SER A 5 -15.42 11.20 -16.96
CA SER A 5 -15.53 10.27 -15.85
C SER A 5 -14.58 10.77 -14.76
N GLN A 6 -15.01 11.79 -14.03
CA GLN A 6 -14.38 12.21 -12.79
C GLN A 6 -14.18 10.96 -11.94
N PHE A 7 -12.95 10.75 -11.49
CA PHE A 7 -12.59 9.71 -10.54
C PHE A 7 -13.66 9.64 -9.44
N PRO A 8 -14.07 8.44 -9.00
CA PRO A 8 -15.04 8.33 -7.91
C PRO A 8 -14.53 9.16 -6.73
N GLU A 9 -15.41 10.01 -6.17
CA GLU A 9 -15.09 10.84 -5.01
C GLU A 9 -14.53 9.92 -3.90
N LEU A 10 -13.26 10.11 -3.55
CA LEU A 10 -12.57 9.26 -2.58
C LEU A 10 -13.36 9.26 -1.27
N ARG A 11 -13.70 8.07 -0.75
CA ARG A 11 -14.45 7.94 0.51
C ARG A 11 -13.68 8.61 1.66
N PRO A 12 -14.34 9.34 2.58
CA PRO A 12 -13.63 10.01 3.67
C PRO A 12 -12.87 9.01 4.56
N TRP A 13 -11.69 9.43 5.07
CA TRP A 13 -10.70 8.56 5.74
C TRP A 13 -11.29 7.73 6.88
N ASP A 14 -12.19 8.31 7.67
CA ASP A 14 -12.93 7.65 8.76
C ASP A 14 -13.72 6.40 8.31
N LYS A 15 -14.12 6.32 7.04
CA LYS A 15 -14.76 5.14 6.43
C LYS A 15 -13.79 4.13 5.84
N LEU A 16 -12.50 4.48 5.77
CA LEU A 16 -11.39 3.64 5.32
C LEU A 16 -10.54 3.14 6.52
N VAL A 17 -10.78 3.68 7.72
CA VAL A 17 -10.18 3.22 8.98
C VAL A 17 -10.72 1.84 9.34
N GLY A 18 -9.80 0.93 9.65
CA GLY A 18 -10.11 -0.49 9.82
C GLY A 18 -9.09 -1.31 9.04
N ILE A 19 -9.48 -2.51 8.63
CA ILE A 19 -8.54 -3.45 8.01
C ILE A 19 -8.07 -2.95 6.62
N ASN A 20 -8.89 -2.18 5.93
CA ASN A 20 -8.52 -1.56 4.66
C ASN A 20 -7.45 -0.47 4.84
N GLY A 21 -7.54 0.33 5.92
CA GLY A 21 -6.52 1.33 6.25
C GLY A 21 -5.21 0.71 6.72
N ASP A 22 -5.26 -0.45 7.37
CA ASP A 22 -4.07 -1.21 7.76
C ASP A 22 -3.38 -1.83 6.54
N LEU A 23 -4.15 -2.46 5.64
CA LEU A 23 -3.62 -2.94 4.37
C LEU A 23 -3.08 -1.80 3.50
N ALA A 24 -3.73 -0.63 3.49
CA ALA A 24 -3.24 0.55 2.80
C ALA A 24 -1.90 1.04 3.36
N ASP A 25 -1.72 1.02 4.68
CA ASP A 25 -0.44 1.34 5.33
C ASP A 25 0.69 0.38 4.88
N VAL A 26 0.38 -0.92 4.77
CA VAL A 26 1.33 -1.91 4.24
C VAL A 26 1.65 -1.62 2.77
N ILE A 27 0.63 -1.44 1.91
CA ILE A 27 0.81 -1.15 0.49
C ILE A 27 1.70 0.08 0.31
N VAL A 28 1.36 1.17 1.00
CA VAL A 28 2.10 2.43 0.91
C VAL A 28 3.52 2.28 1.46
N GLY A 29 3.72 1.54 2.55
CA GLY A 29 5.03 1.31 3.13
C GLY A 29 5.93 0.47 2.21
N VAL A 30 5.41 -0.63 1.64
CA VAL A 30 6.14 -1.48 0.68
C VAL A 30 6.51 -0.70 -0.58
N LEU A 31 5.54 0.01 -1.15
CA LEU A 31 5.79 0.86 -2.31
C LEU A 31 6.84 1.94 -1.98
N SER A 32 6.73 2.59 -0.80
CA SER A 32 7.66 3.65 -0.37
C SER A 32 9.10 3.14 -0.26
N TRP A 33 9.29 1.93 0.26
CA TRP A 33 10.61 1.29 0.28
C TRP A 33 11.12 0.95 -1.11
N ALA A 34 10.28 0.37 -1.98
CA ALA A 34 10.66 0.09 -3.36
C ALA A 34 11.10 1.38 -4.09
N SER A 35 10.41 2.49 -3.85
CA SER A 35 10.73 3.79 -4.43
C SER A 35 12.02 4.40 -3.90
N ILE A 36 12.20 4.43 -2.58
CA ILE A 36 13.38 5.03 -1.95
C ILE A 36 14.63 4.21 -2.24
N SER A 37 14.54 2.88 -2.16
CA SER A 37 15.68 1.98 -2.30
C SER A 37 16.07 1.74 -3.77
N HIS A 38 15.10 1.73 -4.70
CA HIS A 38 15.33 1.32 -6.10
C HIS A 38 14.89 2.36 -7.14
N SER A 39 14.50 3.57 -6.72
CA SER A 39 14.01 4.64 -7.61
C SER A 39 12.79 4.27 -8.45
N ILE A 40 12.01 3.28 -8.01
CA ILE A 40 10.76 2.89 -8.65
C ILE A 40 9.67 3.90 -8.27
N THR A 41 9.32 4.77 -9.21
CA THR A 41 8.34 5.86 -8.99
C THR A 41 7.03 5.62 -9.71
N VAL A 42 6.98 4.66 -10.63
CA VAL A 42 5.81 4.30 -11.43
C VAL A 42 5.69 2.79 -11.50
N ILE A 43 4.50 2.26 -11.20
CA ILE A 43 4.20 0.83 -11.27
C ILE A 43 2.89 0.64 -12.02
N SER A 44 2.86 -0.29 -12.99
CA SER A 44 1.62 -0.70 -13.65
C SER A 44 0.66 -1.31 -12.62
N LEU A 45 -0.57 -0.79 -12.56
CA LEU A 45 -1.62 -1.28 -11.67
C LEU A 45 -1.95 -2.76 -11.96
N ALA A 46 -1.94 -3.16 -13.23
CA ALA A 46 -2.17 -4.54 -13.64
C ALA A 46 -1.09 -5.49 -13.09
N ASN A 47 0.16 -5.05 -13.05
CA ASN A 47 1.26 -5.83 -12.47
C ASN A 47 1.17 -5.81 -10.94
N PHE A 48 0.83 -4.66 -10.35
CA PHE A 48 0.78 -4.48 -8.90
C PHE A 48 -0.10 -5.52 -8.20
N TYR A 49 -1.31 -5.78 -8.70
CA TYR A 49 -2.21 -6.77 -8.06
C TYR A 49 -1.58 -8.16 -7.95
N SER A 50 -1.05 -8.67 -9.06
CA SER A 50 -0.44 -10.01 -9.09
C SER A 50 0.82 -10.07 -8.22
N LEU A 51 1.66 -9.03 -8.30
CA LEU A 51 2.90 -8.94 -7.52
C LEU A 51 2.63 -8.84 -6.02
N PHE A 52 1.65 -8.04 -5.62
CA PHE A 52 1.30 -7.87 -4.21
C PHE A 52 0.67 -9.13 -3.62
N ILE A 53 -0.14 -9.86 -4.40
CA ILE A 53 -0.66 -11.18 -4.01
C ILE A 53 0.47 -12.20 -3.85
N GLN A 54 1.50 -12.15 -4.70
CA GLN A 54 2.68 -13.00 -4.55
C GLN A 54 3.43 -12.65 -3.26
N LEU A 55 3.68 -11.36 -3.01
CA LEU A 55 4.34 -10.89 -1.78
C LEU A 55 3.56 -11.31 -0.53
N SER A 56 2.22 -11.24 -0.52
CA SER A 56 1.44 -11.67 0.64
C SER A 56 1.54 -13.17 0.92
N LYS A 57 1.89 -13.99 -0.08
CA LYS A 57 2.17 -15.42 0.12
C LYS A 57 3.60 -15.66 0.60
N GLU A 58 4.56 -14.86 0.14
CA GLU A 58 5.95 -14.91 0.58
C GLU A 58 6.13 -14.38 2.01
N PHE A 59 5.28 -13.42 2.42
CA PHE A 59 5.28 -12.76 3.73
C PHE A 59 3.89 -12.87 4.40
N PRO A 60 3.47 -14.07 4.82
CA PRO A 60 2.11 -14.32 5.32
C PRO A 60 1.79 -13.58 6.63
N ASP A 61 2.82 -13.32 7.45
CA ASP A 61 2.67 -12.73 8.78
C ASP A 61 2.52 -11.20 8.75
N LEU A 62 2.70 -10.55 7.59
CA LEU A 62 2.76 -9.09 7.43
C LEU A 62 1.57 -8.32 8.04
N ILE A 63 0.36 -8.84 7.87
CA ILE A 63 -0.86 -8.23 8.43
C ILE A 63 -1.05 -8.61 9.89
N GLN A 64 -0.66 -9.82 10.29
CA GLN A 64 -0.72 -10.23 11.70
C GLN A 64 0.25 -9.40 12.54
N ASP A 65 1.45 -9.14 12.02
CA ASP A 65 2.45 -8.26 12.63
C ASP A 65 1.88 -6.85 12.80
N LEU A 66 1.23 -6.29 11.77
CA LEU A 66 0.59 -4.98 11.86
C LEU A 66 -0.53 -4.97 12.92
N HIS A 67 -1.38 -5.98 12.92
CA HIS A 67 -2.50 -6.11 13.87
C HIS A 67 -2.03 -6.29 15.32
N SER A 68 -0.92 -6.99 15.53
CA SER A 68 -0.32 -7.15 16.87
C SER A 68 0.11 -5.80 17.46
N VAL A 69 0.53 -4.86 16.61
CA VAL A 69 0.92 -3.51 17.02
C VAL A 69 -0.30 -2.59 17.14
N THR A 70 -1.29 -2.73 16.26
CA THR A 70 -2.53 -1.93 16.30
C THR A 70 -3.58 -2.48 17.29
N ARG A 71 -3.27 -3.58 18.01
CA ARG A 71 -4.13 -4.27 18.99
C ARG A 71 -5.48 -4.70 18.41
N ARG A 72 -5.46 -5.24 17.20
CA ARG A 72 -6.63 -5.83 16.52
C ARG A 72 -6.52 -7.36 16.59
N ASP A 73 -6.73 -7.90 17.80
CA ASP A 73 -6.53 -9.32 18.13
C ASP A 73 -7.69 -10.25 17.72
N GLU A 74 -8.62 -9.79 16.89
CA GLU A 74 -9.67 -10.68 16.38
C GLU A 74 -9.14 -11.42 15.15
N LYS A 75 -9.13 -12.76 15.23
CA LYS A 75 -8.86 -13.68 14.13
C LYS A 75 -9.89 -13.46 13.02
N GLU A 76 -9.67 -12.47 12.17
CA GLU A 76 -10.41 -12.31 10.93
C GLU A 76 -9.73 -13.11 9.81
N ASP A 77 -10.51 -13.93 9.11
CA ASP A 77 -10.08 -14.58 7.87
C ASP A 77 -9.86 -13.51 6.79
N PHE A 78 -8.59 -13.15 6.60
CA PHE A 78 -8.20 -12.08 5.69
C PHE A 78 -8.17 -12.56 4.23
N PHE A 79 -9.18 -12.16 3.45
CA PHE A 79 -9.23 -12.41 2.00
C PHE A 79 -8.64 -11.23 1.22
N TYR A 80 -7.34 -11.30 0.92
CA TYR A 80 -6.55 -10.25 0.25
C TYR A 80 -7.18 -9.72 -1.04
N SER A 81 -7.71 -10.60 -1.92
CA SER A 81 -8.19 -10.20 -3.24
C SER A 81 -9.40 -9.25 -3.20
N ASN A 82 -10.27 -9.39 -2.21
CA ASN A 82 -11.49 -8.59 -2.11
C ASN A 82 -11.23 -7.22 -1.49
N ARG A 83 -10.25 -7.13 -0.57
CA ARG A 83 -9.93 -5.90 0.17
C ARG A 83 -8.85 -5.04 -0.50
N LEU A 84 -8.10 -5.59 -1.46
CA LEU A 84 -6.99 -4.89 -2.12
C LEU A 84 -7.44 -3.67 -2.92
N CYS A 85 -8.58 -3.74 -3.63
CA CYS A 85 -9.14 -2.58 -4.34
C CYS A 85 -9.53 -1.44 -3.39
N ASP A 86 -10.24 -1.75 -2.30
CA ASP A 86 -10.64 -0.76 -1.29
C ASP A 86 -9.43 -0.15 -0.57
N SER A 87 -8.39 -0.95 -0.36
CA SER A 87 -7.16 -0.52 0.32
C SER A 87 -6.27 0.33 -0.59
N LEU A 88 -6.36 0.14 -1.91
CA LEU A 88 -5.73 1.03 -2.88
C LEU A 88 -6.40 2.40 -2.90
N GLU A 89 -7.73 2.46 -2.78
CA GLU A 89 -8.44 3.75 -2.62
C GLU A 89 -7.95 4.51 -1.39
N ALA A 90 -7.76 3.81 -0.27
CA ALA A 90 -7.15 4.37 0.93
C ALA A 90 -5.67 4.75 0.74
N ALA A 91 -4.91 3.97 -0.02
CA ALA A 91 -3.53 4.31 -0.37
C ALA A 91 -3.43 5.60 -1.20
N PHE A 92 -4.44 5.94 -2.00
CA PHE A 92 -4.47 7.22 -2.73
C PHE A 92 -4.56 8.42 -1.78
N GLN A 93 -5.32 8.28 -0.69
CA GLN A 93 -5.39 9.31 0.35
C GLN A 93 -4.07 9.49 1.09
N LEU A 94 -3.23 8.46 1.08
CA LEU A 94 -1.88 8.48 1.63
C LEU A 94 -0.83 8.95 0.61
N GLY A 95 -1.23 9.52 -0.53
CA GLY A 95 -0.31 10.17 -1.46
C GLY A 95 0.24 9.29 -2.57
N VAL A 96 -0.26 8.06 -2.73
CA VAL A 96 -0.14 7.32 -4.00
C VAL A 96 -1.02 8.02 -5.04
N ARG A 97 -0.49 8.30 -6.21
CA ARG A 97 -1.25 8.94 -7.30
C ARG A 97 -1.58 7.91 -8.38
N ILE A 98 -2.64 8.16 -9.12
CA ILE A 98 -2.94 7.41 -10.33
C ILE A 98 -2.60 8.26 -11.54
N SER A 99 -1.92 7.68 -12.54
CA SER A 99 -1.63 8.33 -13.80
C SER A 99 -1.90 7.42 -15.01
N GLY A 100 -1.60 7.93 -16.21
CA GLY A 100 -1.76 7.17 -17.46
C GLY A 100 -3.19 6.68 -17.69
N GLY A 101 -4.19 7.51 -17.35
CA GLY A 101 -5.60 7.16 -17.53
C GLY A 101 -6.10 6.05 -16.62
N GLY A 102 -5.53 5.87 -15.43
CA GLY A 102 -5.97 4.83 -14.49
C GLY A 102 -5.03 3.63 -14.39
N GLN A 103 -3.94 3.61 -15.16
CA GLN A 103 -3.15 2.40 -15.40
C GLN A 103 -1.92 2.28 -14.51
N HIS A 104 -1.47 3.39 -13.91
CA HIS A 104 -0.23 3.42 -13.16
C HIS A 104 -0.42 3.98 -11.76
N LEU A 105 0.24 3.36 -10.80
CA LEU A 105 0.50 3.90 -9.48
C LEU A 105 1.77 4.74 -9.55
N GLU A 106 1.67 6.01 -9.17
CA GLU A 106 2.78 6.94 -9.13
C GLU A 106 3.07 7.40 -7.72
N MET A 107 4.35 7.57 -7.42
CA MET A 107 4.80 8.04 -6.13
C MET A 107 5.99 8.99 -6.29
N SER A 108 5.99 10.05 -5.48
CA SER A 108 7.17 10.90 -5.37
C SER A 108 8.07 10.41 -4.22
N PRO A 109 9.40 10.49 -4.35
CA PRO A 109 10.32 10.14 -3.26
C PRO A 109 10.05 10.95 -1.99
N GLN A 110 9.57 12.20 -2.12
CA GLN A 110 9.20 13.04 -0.98
C GLN A 110 7.96 12.48 -0.25
N ALA A 111 6.91 12.11 -0.98
CA ALA A 111 5.72 11.50 -0.40
C ALA A 111 6.05 10.16 0.28
N CYS A 112 6.94 9.36 -0.33
CA CYS A 112 7.40 8.09 0.24
C CYS A 112 8.05 8.29 1.61
N ARG A 113 8.94 9.27 1.75
CA ARG A 113 9.61 9.57 3.04
C ARG A 113 8.60 10.02 4.10
N GLN A 114 7.68 10.92 3.72
CA GLN A 114 6.63 11.40 4.63
C GLN A 114 5.71 10.25 5.08
N ASN A 115 5.41 9.31 4.18
CA ASN A 115 4.59 8.16 4.50
C ASN A 115 5.26 7.17 5.44
N LEU A 116 6.55 6.88 5.24
CA LEU A 116 7.30 6.03 6.16
C LEU A 116 7.42 6.68 7.54
N GLU A 117 7.65 7.99 7.62
CA GLU A 117 7.68 8.72 8.90
C GLU A 117 6.31 8.69 9.59
N ARG A 118 5.22 8.93 8.85
CA ARG A 118 3.85 8.81 9.38
C ARG A 118 3.58 7.40 9.91
N LEU A 119 3.96 6.38 9.15
CA LEU A 119 3.79 4.99 9.52
C LEU A 119 4.60 4.66 10.79
N GLY A 120 5.85 5.10 10.86
CA GLY A 120 6.72 4.94 12.04
C GLY A 120 6.11 5.53 13.31
N LYS A 121 5.49 6.72 13.21
CA LYS A 121 4.74 7.32 14.34
C LYS A 121 3.52 6.51 14.77
N ARG A 122 2.87 5.81 13.83
CA ARG A 122 1.63 5.05 14.09
C ARG A 122 1.91 3.65 14.65
N VAL A 123 2.87 2.93 14.06
CA VAL A 123 3.10 1.49 14.32
C VAL A 123 4.55 1.16 14.71
N GLY A 124 5.37 2.18 14.92
CA GLY A 124 6.76 2.02 15.35
C GLY A 124 7.74 1.75 14.22
N GLU A 125 8.96 2.25 14.40
CA GLU A 125 10.06 2.13 13.42
C GLU A 125 10.45 0.68 13.14
N ALA A 126 10.28 -0.23 14.11
CA ALA A 126 10.58 -1.65 13.94
C ALA A 126 9.70 -2.30 12.85
N PHE A 127 8.40 -2.01 12.86
CA PHE A 127 7.49 -2.50 11.83
C PHE A 127 7.85 -1.89 10.46
N VAL A 128 8.13 -0.58 10.42
CA VAL A 128 8.54 0.09 9.18
C VAL A 128 9.81 -0.52 8.59
N ALA A 129 10.79 -0.87 9.42
CA ALA A 129 12.01 -1.53 8.99
C ALA A 129 11.74 -2.93 8.42
N ASN A 130 10.77 -3.66 8.97
CA ASN A 130 10.36 -4.99 8.45
C ASN A 130 9.70 -4.93 7.07
N LEU A 131 9.22 -3.75 6.63
CA LEU A 131 8.72 -3.57 5.26
C LEU A 131 9.83 -3.43 4.21
N ASN A 132 11.07 -3.11 4.61
CA ASN A 132 12.18 -2.90 3.68
C ASN A 132 12.50 -4.15 2.83
N PRO A 133 12.66 -5.36 3.40
CA PRO A 133 12.84 -6.58 2.61
C PRO A 133 11.73 -6.81 1.57
N ILE A 134 10.48 -6.47 1.91
CA ILE A 134 9.32 -6.64 1.03
C ILE A 134 9.35 -5.62 -0.12
N GLY A 135 9.71 -4.36 0.18
CA GLY A 135 9.93 -3.34 -0.84
C GLY A 135 11.07 -3.70 -1.80
N ASN A 136 12.17 -4.28 -1.29
CA ASN A 136 13.26 -4.78 -2.13
C ASN A 136 12.79 -5.94 -3.01
N ARG A 137 12.02 -6.87 -2.44
CA ARG A 137 11.47 -8.00 -3.20
C ARG A 137 10.51 -7.55 -4.29
N LEU A 138 9.65 -6.56 -4.02
CA LEU A 138 8.79 -5.95 -5.03
C LEU A 138 9.62 -5.34 -6.16
N ALA A 139 10.71 -4.65 -5.83
CA ALA A 139 11.60 -4.04 -6.82
C ALA A 139 12.30 -5.07 -7.72
N GLU A 140 12.65 -6.24 -7.19
CA GLU A 140 13.19 -7.35 -7.97
C GLU A 140 12.16 -7.91 -8.96
N LEU A 141 10.91 -8.09 -8.53
CA LEU A 141 9.85 -8.65 -9.36
C LEU A 141 9.37 -7.71 -10.49
N LEU A 142 9.71 -6.42 -10.40
CA LEU A 142 9.38 -5.40 -11.40
C LEU A 142 10.45 -5.27 -12.51
N LYS A 143 11.60 -5.95 -12.38
CA LYS A 143 12.69 -5.98 -13.38
C LYS A 143 12.50 -7.13 -14.35
#